data_AF-A0A2N2JEJ8-F1
#
_entry.id   AF-A0A2N2JEJ8-F1
#
_cell.length_a   1.000
_cell.length_b   1.000
_cell.length_c   1.000
_cell.angle_alpha   90.00
_cell.angle_beta   90.00
_cell.angle_gamma   90.00
#
_symmetry.space_group_name_H-M   'P 1'
#
loop_
_entity.id
_entity.type
_entity.pdbx_description
1 polymer ?
#
loop_
_entity_poly.entity_id
_entity_poly.type
_entity_poly.pdbx_seq_one_letter_code
_entity_poly.pdbx_strand_id
1 'polypeptide(L)' 'MGQFRVAKTKKAADVFFCKFLNREVRISECIDDYVNANSLNIRHSPCFKCSSGLKVRLEFAST' A
#
# COMPACT_ATOMS: atom_id res chain seq x y z
N MET A 1 -10.42 -36.05 -10.93
CA MET A 1 -11.11 -35.10 -10.02
C MET A 1 -10.04 -34.27 -9.33
N GLY A 2 -9.76 -33.07 -9.85
CA GLY A 2 -8.64 -32.22 -9.41
C GLY A 2 -9.03 -31.37 -8.20
N GLN A 3 -8.29 -31.52 -7.11
CA GLN A 3 -8.44 -30.67 -5.92
C GLN A 3 -7.70 -29.35 -6.16
N PHE A 4 -8.45 -28.30 -6.47
CA PHE A 4 -7.94 -26.93 -6.44
C PHE A 4 -7.71 -26.53 -4.98
N ARG A 5 -6.49 -26.76 -4.47
CA ARG A 5 -6.02 -26.06 -3.28
C ARG A 5 -5.80 -24.61 -3.68
N VAL A 6 -6.82 -23.77 -3.50
CA VAL A 6 -6.66 -22.32 -3.45
C VAL A 6 -5.70 -22.05 -2.31
N ALA A 7 -4.42 -21.89 -2.63
CA ALA A 7 -3.44 -21.34 -1.72
C ALA A 7 -4.00 -19.97 -1.32
N LYS A 8 -4.58 -19.90 -0.12
CA LYS A 8 -4.93 -18.66 0.54
C LYS A 8 -3.59 -18.04 0.92
N THR A 9 -2.90 -17.50 -0.09
CA THR A 9 -1.73 -16.66 0.09
C THR A 9 -2.16 -15.66 1.14
N LYS A 10 -1.46 -15.66 2.27
CA LYS A 10 -1.67 -14.66 3.31
C LYS A 10 -1.43 -13.32 2.61
N LYS A 11 -2.49 -12.70 2.07
CA LYS A 11 -2.63 -11.25 2.00
C LYS A 11 -2.68 -10.81 3.46
N ALA A 12 -1.55 -10.98 4.16
CA ALA A 12 -1.28 -10.22 5.35
C ALA A 12 -1.54 -8.79 4.90
N ALA A 13 -2.52 -8.16 5.53
CA ALA A 13 -2.72 -6.74 5.38
C ALA A 13 -1.42 -6.11 5.89
N ASP A 14 -0.45 -5.97 5.00
CA ASP A 14 0.87 -5.48 5.33
C ASP A 14 0.67 -4.01 5.66
N VAL A 15 0.68 -3.71 6.96
CA VAL A 15 0.46 -2.38 7.50
C VAL A 15 1.83 -1.80 7.79
N PHE A 16 2.02 -0.53 7.45
CA PHE A 16 3.19 0.22 7.91
C PHE A 16 2.76 1.27 8.90
N PHE A 17 3.62 1.52 9.89
CA PHE A 17 3.43 2.63 10.80
C PHE A 17 3.92 3.93 10.16
N CYS A 18 3.04 4.94 10.12
CA CYS A 18 3.40 6.30 9.74
C CYS A 18 3.71 7.14 10.98
N LYS A 19 4.99 7.46 11.19
CA LYS A 19 5.41 8.32 12.30
C LYS A 19 4.81 9.74 12.24
N PHE A 20 4.68 10.31 11.04
CA PHE A 20 4.16 11.68 10.86
C PHE A 20 2.70 11.83 11.30
N LEU A 21 1.86 10.81 11.03
CA LEU A 21 0.45 10.79 11.40
C LEU A 21 0.19 10.01 12.69
N ASN A 22 1.22 9.41 13.28
CA ASN A 22 1.16 8.54 14.45
C ASN A 22 0.05 7.46 14.33
N ARG A 23 -0.06 6.84 13.16
CA ARG A 23 -1.06 5.79 12.88
C ARG A 23 -0.51 4.70 11.97
N GLU A 24 -1.15 3.54 12.03
CA GLU A 24 -0.95 2.47 11.06
C GLU A 24 -1.71 2.77 9.76
N VAL A 25 -1.12 2.38 8.64
CA VAL A 25 -1.66 2.56 7.29
C VAL A 25 -1.52 1.24 6.56
N ARG A 26 -2.59 0.81 5.90
CA ARG A 26 -2.55 -0.41 5.07
C ARG A 26 -1.79 -0.13 3.79
N ILE A 27 -0.91 -1.04 3.38
CA ILE A 27 -0.24 -0.94 2.09
C ILE A 27 -1.25 -0.85 0.94
N SER A 28 -2.35 -1.60 1.00
CA SER A 28 -3.42 -1.50 0.01
C SER A 28 -4.03 -0.11 -0.11
N GLU A 29 -4.23 0.60 1.02
CA GLU A 29 -4.71 1.98 1.05
C GLU A 29 -3.68 2.91 0.40
N CYS A 30 -2.39 2.74 0.73
CA CYS A 30 -1.30 3.51 0.15
C CYS A 30 -1.22 3.35 -1.38
N ILE A 31 -1.35 2.12 -1.90
CA ILE A 31 -1.32 1.88 -3.34
C ILE A 31 -2.52 2.49 -4.05
N ASP A 32 -3.72 2.36 -3.48
CA ASP A 32 -4.93 2.99 -4.03
C ASP A 32 -4.77 4.52 -4.10
N ASP A 33 -4.33 5.12 -2.98
CA ASP A 33 -3.99 6.54 -2.91
C ASP A 33 -2.91 6.94 -3.92
N TYR A 34 -1.89 6.10 -4.15
CA TYR A 34 -0.81 6.39 -5.10
C TYR A 34 -1.31 6.41 -6.54
N VAL A 35 -2.10 5.41 -6.92
CA VAL A 35 -2.71 5.32 -8.26
C VAL A 35 -3.71 6.47 -8.47
N ASN A 36 -4.55 6.75 -7.47
CA ASN A 36 -5.55 7.80 -7.55
C ASN A 36 -4.91 9.21 -7.53
N ALA A 37 -3.83 9.42 -6.77
CA ALA A 37 -3.09 10.68 -6.77
C ALA A 37 -2.44 10.98 -8.12
N ASN A 38 -2.03 9.97 -8.90
CA ASN A 38 -1.58 10.20 -10.27
C ASN A 38 -2.73 10.66 -11.18
N SER A 39 -3.96 10.23 -10.91
CA SER A 39 -5.15 10.62 -11.68
C SER A 39 -5.69 12.01 -11.28
N LEU A 40 -5.69 12.34 -9.99
CA LEU A 40 -6.28 13.57 -9.43
C LEU A 40 -5.24 14.64 -9.05
N ASN A 41 -3.95 14.34 -9.12
CA ASN A 41 -2.83 15.18 -8.66
C ASN A 41 -2.88 15.54 -7.17
N ILE A 42 -3.57 14.74 -6.35
CA ILE A 42 -3.74 14.98 -4.91
C ILE A 42 -2.72 14.13 -4.12
N ARG A 43 -1.62 14.75 -3.69
CA ARG A 43 -0.53 14.07 -2.94
C ARG A 43 -0.62 14.24 -1.43
N HIS A 44 -1.82 14.44 -0.89
CA HIS A 44 -2.05 14.71 0.54
C HIS A 44 -2.23 13.46 1.41
N SER A 45 -2.25 12.28 0.80
CA SER A 45 -2.52 11.03 1.51
C SER A 45 -1.35 10.54 2.36
N PRO A 46 -1.60 9.63 3.33
CA PRO A 46 -0.55 9.05 4.17
C PRO A 46 0.58 8.42 3.35
N CYS A 47 0.27 7.87 2.17
CA CYS A 47 1.26 7.26 1.28
C CYS A 47 2.38 8.22 0.85
N PHE A 48 2.05 9.51 0.68
CA PHE A 48 3.01 10.55 0.28
C PHE A 48 3.62 11.27 1.48
N LYS A 49 2.91 11.36 2.60
CA LYS A 49 3.37 12.06 3.81
C LYS A 49 4.35 11.27 4.67
N CYS A 50 4.43 9.95 4.48
CA CYS A 50 5.19 9.06 5.34
C CYS A 50 6.38 8.41 4.61
N SER A 51 7.55 8.34 5.25
CA SER A 51 8.75 7.70 4.67
C SER A 51 8.54 6.22 4.35
N SER A 52 7.78 5.51 5.17
CA SER A 52 7.37 4.12 4.90
C SER A 52 6.53 4.01 3.62
N GLY A 53 5.67 4.99 3.36
CA GLY A 53 4.88 5.07 2.12
C GLY A 53 5.73 5.35 0.88
N LEU A 54 6.88 6.04 1.02
CA LEU A 54 7.84 6.15 -0.09
C LEU A 54 8.40 4.79 -0.48
N LYS A 55 8.81 3.96 0.49
CA LYS A 55 9.31 2.60 0.21
C LYS A 55 8.27 1.76 -0.52
N VAL A 56 7.03 1.79 -0.04
CA VAL A 56 5.90 1.06 -0.64
C VAL A 56 5.68 1.48 -2.09
N ARG A 57 5.72 2.79 -2.39
CA ARG A 57 5.57 3.31 -3.76
C ARG A 57 6.71 2.87 -4.68
N LEU A 58 7.95 2.87 -4.19
CA LEU A 58 9.12 2.44 -4.97
C LEU A 58 9.07 0.94 -5.29
N GLU A 59 8.71 0.11 -4.31
CA GLU A 59 8.55 -1.34 -4.50
C GLU A 59 7.43 -1.63 -5.50
N PHE A 60 6.29 -0.94 -5.37
CA PHE A 60 5.16 -1.08 -6.30
C PHE A 60 5.49 -0.64 -7.72
N ALA A 61 6.21 0.48 -7.89
CA ALA A 61 6.61 0.97 -9.21
C ALA A 61 7.71 0.11 -9.88
N SER A 62 8.38 -0.76 -9.11
CA SER A 62 9.41 -1.67 -9.59
C SER A 62 8.89 -3.05 -9.98
N THR A 63 7.58 -3.30 -9.80
CA THR A 63 6.86 -4.52 -10.24
C THR A 63 6.28 -4.30 -11.63
#